data_AF-A0A6G6K574-F1
#
_entry.id   AF-A0A6G6K574-F1
#
_cell.length_a   1.000
_cell.length_b   1.000
_cell.length_c   1.000
_cell.angle_alpha   90.00
_cell.angle_beta   90.00
_cell.angle_gamma   90.00
#
_symmetry.space_group_name_H-M   'P 1'
#
loop_
_entity.id
_entity.type
_entity.pdbx_description
1 polymer ?
#
loop_
_entity_poly.entity_id
_entity_poly.type
_entity_poly.pdbx_seq_one_letter_code
_entity_poly.pdbx_strand_id
1 'polypeptide(L)'
;MESAPPNFTISAGRERRIAPWNWIPLLIGAGAPLLLMFLAIASGLTIFMWFSLAILGATLLYFLVQCVARLVERRWAGAVFAILRFAALAFSALVSFGFIVLLSLFGPPMDHFADDLKIPEGIEIAEPDKDPTDSMVETGDLEVDDLQADVRATLAVPGSDVVEFTPYMPSLRRASTDHAKALLEYLEASPDWHVFIEQGNLFAARRWSYGGEPRDEMHGYISDFDDGARFQTRCLICLDRKQWSRYTVQHVEEGSKPVKAEMNMGNTLPESRVMIECGGVWVEIFEESSKPERRVTKVTVSALEKEFSEFAKDPEASISTARGKNRDLARRFAGSDNQPFRLRRGMQRGTYEVVYALNPGEPGWVYLKAFEVTKGTPLSVANLEDASTTRLLWSSNPAERFGAKAGFTIYEGDWGQPYAARFEVWFRPLSGKSKRKLAERNFKIEGWQH
;
A
#
# COMPACT_ATOMS: atom_id res chain seq x y z
N MET A 1 1.88 48.75 -98.01
CA MET A 1 2.26 48.91 -96.59
C MET A 1 1.02 48.54 -95.78
N GLU A 2 0.83 47.25 -95.53
CA GLU A 2 -0.25 46.71 -94.71
C GLU A 2 0.30 46.42 -93.32
N SER A 3 -0.27 47.09 -92.31
CA SER A 3 0.06 46.93 -90.89
C SER A 3 -0.80 45.82 -90.28
N ALA A 4 -0.15 44.72 -89.85
CA ALA A 4 -0.78 43.65 -89.10
C ALA A 4 -1.20 44.09 -87.68
N PRO A 5 -2.31 43.57 -87.11
CA PRO A 5 -2.79 43.94 -85.78
C PRO A 5 -2.04 43.19 -84.66
N PRO A 6 -2.05 43.72 -83.42
CA PRO A 6 -1.33 43.14 -82.29
C PRO A 6 -2.08 41.95 -81.68
N ASN A 7 -1.33 40.87 -81.43
CA ASN A 7 -1.79 39.67 -80.71
C ASN A 7 -2.02 39.97 -79.22
N PHE A 8 -3.26 39.77 -78.75
CA PHE A 8 -3.60 39.69 -77.33
C PHE A 8 -3.38 38.26 -76.82
N THR A 9 -2.35 38.06 -75.99
CA THR A 9 -2.14 36.82 -75.23
C THR A 9 -2.80 36.94 -73.86
N ILE A 10 -3.92 36.27 -73.66
CA ILE A 10 -4.57 36.11 -72.35
C ILE A 10 -3.71 35.12 -71.53
N SER A 11 -3.10 35.60 -70.44
CA SER A 11 -2.39 34.73 -69.50
C SER A 11 -3.41 33.90 -68.71
N ALA A 12 -3.40 32.59 -68.92
CA ALA A 12 -4.23 31.66 -68.17
C ALA A 12 -3.89 31.76 -66.68
N GLY A 13 -4.89 32.09 -65.87
CA GLY A 13 -4.80 32.09 -64.41
C GLY A 13 -4.34 30.72 -63.91
N ARG A 14 -3.18 30.69 -63.27
CA ARG A 14 -2.60 29.48 -62.67
C ARG A 14 -3.48 29.06 -61.48
N GLU A 15 -4.44 28.18 -61.71
CA GLU A 15 -5.20 27.51 -60.65
C GLU A 15 -4.20 26.88 -59.66
N ARG A 16 -4.11 27.43 -58.45
CA ARG A 16 -3.34 26.82 -57.36
C ARG A 16 -4.12 25.59 -56.89
N ARG A 17 -3.87 24.44 -57.50
CA ARG A 17 -4.32 23.14 -56.98
C ARG A 17 -3.85 23.03 -55.53
N ILE A 18 -4.80 22.87 -54.60
CA ILE A 18 -4.51 22.62 -53.19
C ILE A 18 -3.71 21.31 -53.14
N ALA A 19 -2.43 21.39 -52.77
CA ALA A 19 -1.58 20.21 -52.73
C ALA A 19 -2.14 19.21 -51.70
N PRO A 20 -2.33 17.92 -52.07
CA PRO A 20 -2.95 16.91 -51.21
C PRO A 20 -2.20 16.70 -49.88
N TRP A 21 -0.93 17.07 -49.83
CA TRP A 21 -0.05 17.00 -48.65
C TRP A 21 -0.51 17.87 -47.46
N ASN A 22 -1.41 18.83 -47.66
CA ASN A 22 -1.90 19.71 -46.59
C ASN A 22 -2.87 19.05 -45.59
N TRP A 23 -3.36 17.84 -45.87
CA TRP A 23 -4.32 17.12 -45.03
C TRP A 23 -3.69 16.01 -44.19
N ILE A 24 -2.50 15.53 -44.57
CA ILE A 24 -1.79 14.45 -43.88
C ILE A 24 -1.53 14.77 -42.39
N PRO A 25 -1.08 15.98 -42.01
CA PRO A 25 -0.89 16.31 -40.59
C PRO A 25 -2.20 16.30 -39.78
N LEU A 26 -3.33 16.62 -40.42
CA LEU A 26 -4.64 16.58 -39.76
C LEU A 26 -5.12 15.14 -39.57
N LEU A 27 -4.96 14.30 -40.59
CA LEU A 27 -5.35 12.88 -40.53
C LEU A 27 -4.49 12.10 -39.54
N ILE A 28 -3.18 12.33 -39.52
CA ILE A 28 -2.27 11.71 -38.54
C ILE A 28 -2.56 12.29 -37.15
N GLY A 29 -2.69 13.61 -37.05
CA GLY A 29 -2.86 14.32 -35.78
C GLY A 29 -4.21 14.10 -35.09
N ALA A 30 -5.26 13.73 -35.82
CA ALA A 30 -6.55 13.36 -35.25
C ALA A 30 -6.77 11.84 -35.21
N GLY A 31 -6.40 11.12 -36.28
CA GLY A 31 -6.64 9.69 -36.40
C GLY A 31 -5.74 8.82 -35.53
N ALA A 32 -4.44 9.14 -35.45
CA ALA A 32 -3.51 8.32 -34.66
C ALA A 32 -3.77 8.42 -33.15
N PRO A 33 -4.06 9.60 -32.55
CA PRO A 33 -4.42 9.69 -31.14
C PRO A 33 -5.72 8.93 -30.80
N LEU A 34 -6.75 9.01 -31.67
CA LEU A 34 -8.00 8.29 -31.48
C LEU A 34 -7.81 6.77 -31.53
N LEU A 35 -7.02 6.27 -32.48
CA LEU A 35 -6.69 4.85 -32.56
C LEU A 35 -5.88 4.38 -31.35
N LEU A 36 -4.88 5.16 -30.91
CA LEU A 36 -4.09 4.84 -29.72
C LEU A 36 -4.91 4.90 -28.44
N MET A 37 -5.87 5.82 -28.33
CA MET A 37 -6.84 5.84 -27.24
C MET A 37 -7.70 4.57 -27.23
N PHE A 38 -8.22 4.17 -28.39
CA PHE A 38 -9.00 2.93 -28.50
C PHE A 38 -8.17 1.70 -28.07
N LEU A 39 -6.91 1.62 -28.51
CA LEU A 39 -5.99 0.55 -28.11
C LEU A 39 -5.66 0.60 -26.60
N ALA A 40 -5.51 1.79 -26.02
CA ALA A 40 -5.29 1.95 -24.58
C ALA A 40 -6.47 1.40 -23.77
N ILE A 41 -7.70 1.72 -24.18
CA ILE A 41 -8.93 1.21 -23.56
C ILE A 41 -9.03 -0.31 -23.72
N ALA A 42 -8.78 -0.83 -24.93
CA ALA A 42 -8.91 -2.26 -25.21
C ALA A 42 -7.84 -3.14 -24.51
N SER A 43 -6.65 -2.59 -24.25
CA SER A 43 -5.54 -3.34 -23.66
C SER A 43 -5.29 -3.08 -22.18
N GLY A 44 -5.90 -2.04 -21.59
CA GLY A 44 -5.60 -1.60 -20.22
C GLY A 44 -4.19 -1.00 -20.04
N LEU A 45 -3.42 -0.84 -21.11
CA LEU A 45 -2.04 -0.35 -21.05
C LEU A 45 -2.01 1.19 -21.09
N THR A 46 -1.73 1.78 -19.92
CA THR A 46 -1.66 3.25 -19.73
C THR A 46 -0.59 3.94 -20.59
N ILE A 47 0.43 3.21 -21.06
CA ILE A 47 1.49 3.76 -21.91
C ILE A 47 0.95 4.29 -23.24
N PHE A 48 -0.05 3.63 -23.84
CA PHE A 48 -0.65 4.09 -25.10
C PHE A 48 -1.43 5.41 -24.95
N MET A 49 -2.00 5.63 -23.76
CA MET A 49 -2.66 6.89 -23.43
C MET A 49 -1.66 8.05 -23.40
N TRP A 50 -0.51 7.86 -22.74
CA TRP A 50 0.55 8.89 -22.68
C TRP A 50 1.12 9.21 -24.07
N PHE A 51 1.36 8.19 -24.91
CA PHE A 51 1.80 8.41 -26.29
C PHE A 51 0.75 9.16 -27.13
N SER A 52 -0.54 8.82 -26.97
CA SER A 52 -1.64 9.52 -27.64
C SER A 52 -1.68 11.01 -27.28
N LEU A 53 -1.58 11.33 -25.98
CA LEU A 53 -1.55 12.71 -25.50
C LEU A 53 -0.32 13.48 -26.00
N ALA A 54 0.85 12.85 -26.05
CA ALA A 54 2.06 13.46 -26.58
C ALA A 54 1.94 13.81 -28.07
N ILE A 55 1.40 12.89 -28.89
CA ILE A 55 1.17 13.11 -30.33
C ILE A 55 0.16 14.23 -30.55
N LEU A 56 -0.93 14.24 -29.78
CA LEU A 56 -1.94 15.29 -29.85
C LEU A 56 -1.37 16.67 -29.47
N GLY A 57 -0.59 16.73 -28.39
CA GLY A 57 0.10 17.95 -27.94
C GLY A 57 1.10 18.48 -28.96
N ALA A 58 1.93 17.61 -29.55
CA ALA A 58 2.86 17.99 -30.61
C ALA A 58 2.13 18.51 -31.86
N THR A 59 1.00 17.90 -32.21
CA THR A 59 0.17 18.32 -33.35
C THR A 59 -0.47 19.70 -33.10
N LEU A 60 -1.00 19.94 -31.90
CA LEU A 60 -1.56 21.24 -31.51
C LEU A 60 -0.47 22.33 -31.56
N LEU A 61 0.73 22.04 -31.04
CA LEU A 61 1.86 22.96 -31.08
C LEU A 61 2.28 23.28 -32.53
N TYR A 62 2.34 22.26 -33.39
CA TYR A 62 2.64 22.46 -34.82
C TYR A 62 1.64 23.41 -35.48
N PHE A 63 0.33 23.22 -35.25
CA PHE A 63 -0.68 24.10 -35.82
C PHE A 63 -0.64 25.52 -35.21
N LEU A 64 -0.32 25.65 -33.92
CA LEU A 64 -0.12 26.95 -33.29
C LEU A 64 1.04 27.73 -33.92
N VAL A 65 2.19 27.07 -34.12
CA VAL A 65 3.35 27.67 -34.79
C VAL A 65 2.99 28.09 -36.21
N GLN A 66 2.24 27.28 -36.95
CA GLN A 66 1.73 27.62 -38.28
C GLN A 66 0.79 28.83 -38.27
N CYS A 67 -0.08 28.96 -37.27
CA CYS A 67 -0.93 30.15 -37.08
C CYS A 67 -0.08 31.41 -36.93
N VAL A 68 0.90 31.37 -36.00
CA VAL A 68 1.78 32.51 -35.69
C VAL A 68 2.61 32.90 -36.91
N ALA A 69 3.28 31.93 -37.55
CA ALA A 69 4.12 32.17 -38.72
C ALA A 69 3.34 32.84 -39.87
N ARG A 70 2.12 32.37 -40.15
CA ARG A 70 1.28 32.93 -41.22
C ARG A 70 0.73 34.32 -40.90
N LEU A 71 0.47 34.60 -39.63
CA LEU A 71 0.09 35.95 -39.17
C LEU A 71 1.27 36.92 -39.34
N VAL A 72 2.48 36.51 -38.96
CA VAL A 72 3.71 37.31 -39.12
C VAL A 72 3.99 37.60 -40.60
N GLU A 73 3.81 36.62 -41.48
CA GLU A 73 3.93 36.79 -42.94
C GLU A 73 2.79 37.62 -43.56
N ARG A 74 1.80 38.09 -42.76
CA ARG A 74 0.59 38.81 -43.21
C ARG A 74 -0.22 38.03 -44.25
N ARG A 75 -0.18 36.70 -44.20
CA ARG A 75 -0.92 35.81 -45.11
C ARG A 75 -2.28 35.47 -44.51
N TRP A 76 -3.16 36.46 -44.46
CA TRP A 76 -4.45 36.42 -43.76
C TRP A 76 -5.31 35.18 -44.07
N ALA A 77 -5.51 34.85 -45.35
CA ALA A 77 -6.28 33.65 -45.71
C ALA A 77 -5.64 32.36 -45.17
N GLY A 78 -4.30 32.25 -45.26
CA GLY A 78 -3.58 31.11 -44.72
C GLY A 78 -3.61 31.02 -43.20
N ALA A 79 -3.61 32.17 -42.51
CA ALA A 79 -3.73 32.26 -41.06
C ALA A 79 -5.13 31.83 -40.59
N VAL A 80 -6.19 32.29 -41.24
CA VAL A 80 -7.57 31.87 -40.93
C VAL A 80 -7.73 30.35 -41.05
N PHE A 81 -7.22 29.73 -42.12
CA PHE A 81 -7.26 28.27 -42.26
C PHE A 81 -6.46 27.53 -41.18
N ALA A 82 -5.32 28.07 -40.75
CA ALA A 82 -4.54 27.47 -39.67
C ALA A 82 -5.27 27.57 -38.32
N ILE A 83 -5.89 28.72 -38.04
CA ILE A 83 -6.68 28.96 -36.82
C ILE A 83 -7.86 28.01 -36.77
N LEU A 84 -8.60 27.84 -37.87
CA LEU A 84 -9.75 26.91 -37.92
C LEU A 84 -9.33 25.46 -37.67
N ARG A 85 -8.18 25.01 -38.20
CA ARG A 85 -7.66 23.66 -37.95
C ARG A 85 -7.23 23.48 -36.51
N PHE A 86 -6.53 24.46 -35.95
CA PHE A 86 -6.15 24.46 -34.54
C PHE A 86 -7.38 24.39 -33.63
N ALA A 87 -8.39 25.24 -33.89
CA ALA A 87 -9.63 25.26 -33.12
C ALA A 87 -10.39 23.92 -33.22
N ALA A 88 -10.49 23.33 -34.41
CA ALA A 88 -11.14 22.03 -34.60
C ALA A 88 -10.42 20.91 -33.85
N LEU A 89 -9.09 20.87 -33.90
CA LEU A 89 -8.29 19.87 -33.18
C LEU A 89 -8.37 20.06 -31.67
N ALA A 90 -8.30 21.32 -31.19
CA ALA A 90 -8.44 21.64 -29.77
C ALA A 90 -9.83 21.28 -29.24
N PHE A 91 -10.90 21.54 -30.02
CA PHE A 91 -12.25 21.13 -29.66
C PHE A 91 -12.38 19.60 -29.60
N SER A 92 -11.85 18.87 -30.58
CA SER A 92 -11.83 17.41 -30.55
C SER A 92 -11.09 16.88 -29.31
N ALA A 93 -9.93 17.46 -28.99
CA ALA A 93 -9.16 17.11 -27.80
C ALA A 93 -9.98 17.32 -26.51
N LEU A 94 -10.69 18.44 -26.40
CA LEU A 94 -11.54 18.75 -25.27
C LEU A 94 -12.70 17.74 -25.12
N VAL A 95 -13.36 17.38 -26.23
CA VAL A 95 -14.44 16.38 -26.22
C VAL A 95 -13.91 15.00 -25.83
N SER A 96 -12.78 14.57 -26.41
CA SER A 96 -12.15 13.29 -26.05
C SER A 96 -11.72 13.26 -24.58
N PHE A 97 -11.14 14.33 -24.06
CA PHE A 97 -10.79 14.44 -22.65
C PHE A 97 -12.03 14.38 -21.76
N GLY A 98 -13.10 15.11 -22.10
CA GLY A 98 -14.37 15.05 -21.39
C GLY A 98 -14.98 13.65 -21.38
N PHE A 99 -14.85 12.90 -22.47
CA PHE A 99 -15.30 11.50 -22.55
C PHE A 99 -14.44 10.55 -21.71
N ILE A 100 -13.12 10.73 -21.65
CA ILE A 100 -12.25 9.96 -20.74
C ILE A 100 -12.62 10.23 -19.29
N VAL A 101 -12.79 11.51 -18.91
CA VAL A 101 -13.23 11.88 -17.57
C VAL A 101 -14.58 11.23 -17.26
N LEU A 102 -15.53 11.29 -18.19
CA LEU A 102 -16.83 10.65 -18.05
C LEU A 102 -16.71 9.13 -17.87
N LEU A 103 -15.91 8.43 -18.68
CA LEU A 103 -15.67 6.99 -18.52
C LEU A 103 -14.99 6.66 -17.19
N SER A 104 -14.05 7.49 -16.73
CA SER A 104 -13.41 7.30 -15.43
C SER A 104 -14.37 7.49 -14.24
N LEU A 105 -15.46 8.23 -14.44
CA LEU A 105 -16.53 8.35 -13.45
C LEU A 105 -17.43 7.10 -13.38
N PHE A 106 -17.43 6.25 -14.41
CA PHE A 106 -18.26 5.04 -14.46
C PHE A 106 -17.60 3.79 -13.89
N GLY A 107 -16.39 3.91 -13.33
CA GLY A 107 -15.68 2.80 -12.69
C GLY A 107 -15.34 1.66 -13.66
N PRO A 108 -14.51 0.70 -13.23
CA PRO A 108 -14.37 -0.56 -13.96
C PRO A 108 -15.69 -1.35 -13.89
N PRO A 109 -15.90 -2.31 -14.81
CA PRO A 109 -17.14 -3.09 -14.81
C PRO A 109 -17.28 -3.88 -13.51
N MET A 110 -18.43 -3.71 -12.85
CA MET A 110 -18.72 -4.39 -11.59
C MET A 110 -18.57 -5.90 -11.72
N ASP A 111 -17.96 -6.50 -10.71
CA ASP A 111 -18.01 -7.92 -10.45
C ASP A 111 -19.47 -8.27 -10.11
N HIS A 112 -20.14 -9.03 -10.99
CA HIS A 112 -21.54 -9.44 -10.83
C HIS A 112 -21.71 -10.65 -9.87
N PHE A 113 -20.73 -10.97 -9.03
CA PHE A 113 -20.75 -12.16 -8.17
C PHE A 113 -21.91 -12.15 -7.17
N ALA A 114 -22.20 -10.97 -6.59
CA ALA A 114 -23.17 -10.82 -5.52
C ALA A 114 -24.59 -10.48 -5.99
N ASP A 115 -24.79 -10.16 -7.27
CA ASP A 115 -26.07 -9.70 -7.83
C ASP A 115 -27.24 -10.65 -7.55
N ASP A 116 -26.99 -11.97 -7.60
CA ASP A 116 -28.01 -13.01 -7.41
C ASP A 116 -27.99 -13.63 -5.99
N LEU A 117 -27.09 -13.18 -5.12
CA LEU A 117 -26.97 -13.73 -3.77
C LEU A 117 -27.99 -13.10 -2.84
N LYS A 118 -28.67 -13.95 -2.06
CA LYS A 118 -29.57 -13.50 -1.00
C LYS A 118 -29.00 -13.94 0.33
N ILE A 119 -28.96 -13.01 1.27
CA ILE A 119 -28.61 -13.33 2.66
C ILE A 119 -29.70 -14.27 3.21
N PRO A 120 -29.36 -15.51 3.59
CA PRO A 120 -30.35 -16.46 4.06
C PRO A 120 -30.91 -16.05 5.43
N GLU A 121 -32.21 -16.27 5.63
CA GLU A 121 -32.88 -16.03 6.89
C GLU A 121 -32.65 -17.19 7.87
N GLY A 122 -32.68 -16.90 9.18
CA GLY A 122 -32.63 -17.93 10.23
C GLY A 122 -31.23 -18.43 10.60
N ILE A 123 -30.17 -17.82 10.07
CA ILE A 123 -28.79 -18.05 10.54
C ILE A 123 -28.25 -16.81 11.26
N GLU A 124 -27.40 -17.01 12.26
CA GLU A 124 -26.68 -15.91 12.90
C GLU A 124 -25.63 -15.36 11.91
N ILE A 125 -25.72 -14.07 11.61
CA ILE A 125 -24.79 -13.34 10.76
C ILE A 125 -24.32 -12.11 11.52
N ALA A 126 -23.03 -12.06 11.79
CA ALA A 126 -22.41 -10.91 12.44
C ALA A 126 -22.10 -9.81 11.41
N GLU A 127 -22.12 -8.56 11.86
CA GLU A 127 -21.52 -7.45 11.13
C GLU A 127 -20.04 -7.34 11.52
N PRO A 128 -19.12 -7.08 10.58
CA PRO A 128 -17.76 -6.70 10.92
C PRO A 128 -17.76 -5.46 11.81
N ASP A 129 -17.02 -5.53 12.91
CA ASP A 129 -16.84 -4.44 13.86
C ASP A 129 -16.24 -3.21 13.16
N LYS A 130 -16.50 -2.02 13.68
CA LYS A 130 -15.77 -0.83 13.24
C LYS A 130 -14.32 -0.94 13.71
N ASP A 131 -13.41 -0.34 12.97
CA ASP A 131 -12.05 -0.14 13.48
C ASP A 131 -12.17 0.74 14.74
N PRO A 132 -11.64 0.31 15.91
CA PRO A 132 -11.75 1.09 17.15
C PRO A 132 -11.20 2.51 17.00
N THR A 133 -10.33 2.75 16.02
CA THR A 133 -9.72 4.05 15.79
C THR A 133 -10.64 5.05 15.12
N ASP A 134 -11.70 4.61 14.44
CA ASP A 134 -12.82 5.47 14.03
C ASP A 134 -13.49 6.14 15.24
N SER A 135 -13.43 5.50 16.42
CA SER A 135 -14.04 6.00 17.66
C SER A 135 -13.05 6.64 18.63
N MET A 136 -11.77 6.23 18.62
CA MET A 136 -10.75 6.74 19.56
C MET A 136 -10.26 8.15 19.23
N VAL A 137 -10.49 8.66 18.01
CA VAL A 137 -10.28 10.09 17.68
C VAL A 137 -11.14 11.00 18.58
N GLU A 138 -12.23 10.49 19.16
CA GLU A 138 -13.16 11.29 19.97
C GLU A 138 -12.78 11.40 21.45
N THR A 139 -11.96 10.49 22.01
CA THR A 139 -11.84 10.35 23.48
C THR A 139 -10.52 10.85 24.09
N GLY A 140 -9.50 11.21 23.30
CA GLY A 140 -8.27 11.88 23.77
C GLY A 140 -7.29 11.05 24.62
N ASP A 141 -7.74 9.95 25.23
CA ASP A 141 -6.91 9.05 26.04
C ASP A 141 -6.37 7.89 25.20
N LEU A 142 -5.28 8.14 24.46
CA LEU A 142 -4.57 7.09 23.74
C LEU A 142 -3.39 6.61 24.59
N GLU A 143 -3.43 5.34 25.01
CA GLU A 143 -2.22 4.63 25.44
C GLU A 143 -1.30 4.52 24.20
N VAL A 144 -0.21 5.29 24.21
CA VAL A 144 0.83 5.40 23.17
C VAL A 144 2.01 4.55 23.59
N ASP A 145 2.58 3.75 22.69
CA ASP A 145 3.81 3.01 23.02
C ASP A 145 5.04 3.94 23.08
N ASP A 146 6.04 3.57 23.90
CA ASP A 146 7.25 4.38 24.13
C ASP A 146 7.93 4.82 22.81
N LEU A 147 8.08 3.90 21.85
CA LEU A 147 8.73 4.21 20.57
C LEU A 147 7.91 5.22 19.77
N GLN A 148 6.58 5.03 19.71
CA GLN A 148 5.70 6.00 19.07
C GLN A 148 5.82 7.38 19.71
N ALA A 149 5.82 7.46 21.04
CA ALA A 149 5.98 8.71 21.77
C ALA A 149 7.32 9.40 21.45
N ASP A 150 8.42 8.64 21.46
CA ASP A 150 9.77 9.16 21.18
C ASP A 150 9.92 9.65 19.73
N VAL A 151 9.33 8.93 18.76
CA VAL A 151 9.33 9.34 17.34
C VAL A 151 8.53 10.63 17.17
N ARG A 152 7.32 10.72 17.75
CA ARG A 152 6.49 11.93 17.69
C ARG A 152 7.20 13.13 18.33
N ALA A 153 7.79 12.95 19.51
CA ALA A 153 8.54 13.99 20.19
C ALA A 153 9.73 14.50 19.35
N THR A 154 10.42 13.59 18.67
CA THR A 154 11.58 13.92 17.83
C THR A 154 11.20 14.62 16.53
N LEU A 155 10.02 14.33 15.98
CA LEU A 155 9.49 15.00 14.79
C LEU A 155 8.89 16.38 15.10
N ALA A 156 8.46 16.61 16.34
CA ALA A 156 7.92 17.91 16.77
C ALA A 156 8.97 19.04 16.82
N VAL A 157 10.26 18.69 16.87
CA VAL A 157 11.38 19.65 16.84
C VAL A 157 11.82 19.89 15.38
N PRO A 158 12.23 21.10 14.97
CA PRO A 158 12.81 21.32 13.65
C PRO A 158 14.05 20.44 13.41
N GLY A 159 14.12 19.82 12.23
CA GLY A 159 15.26 18.96 11.88
C GLY A 159 16.46 19.71 11.35
N SER A 160 17.56 18.97 11.30
CA SER A 160 18.81 19.35 10.68
C SER A 160 19.06 18.61 9.35
N ASP A 161 20.25 18.82 8.78
CA ASP A 161 20.75 18.08 7.61
C ASP A 161 21.71 16.94 8.01
N VAL A 162 21.74 16.55 9.29
CA VAL A 162 22.66 15.53 9.81
C VAL A 162 22.16 14.13 9.48
N VAL A 163 22.62 13.61 8.34
CA VAL A 163 22.29 12.26 7.84
C VAL A 163 23.01 11.12 8.60
N GLU A 164 23.93 11.44 9.50
CA GLU A 164 24.67 10.46 10.28
C GLU A 164 23.86 9.94 11.47
N PHE A 165 24.04 8.66 11.78
CA PHE A 165 23.51 8.02 12.97
C PHE A 165 24.49 6.95 13.48
N THR A 166 24.38 6.55 14.74
CA THR A 166 25.23 5.51 15.33
C THR A 166 24.41 4.23 15.48
N PRO A 167 24.74 3.13 14.78
CA PRO A 167 24.03 1.86 14.87
C PRO A 167 24.44 1.08 16.13
N TYR A 168 24.25 1.64 17.32
CA TYR A 168 24.68 1.04 18.58
C TYR A 168 23.52 0.33 19.29
N MET A 169 23.49 -1.01 19.19
CA MET A 169 22.50 -1.89 19.83
C MET A 169 23.16 -3.17 20.38
N PRO A 170 24.17 -3.07 21.28
CA PRO A 170 24.88 -4.23 21.80
C PRO A 170 23.96 -5.19 22.57
N SER A 171 22.86 -4.72 23.16
CA SER A 171 21.94 -5.56 23.91
C SER A 171 21.06 -6.40 22.99
N LEU A 172 20.61 -5.87 21.84
CA LEU A 172 19.97 -6.68 20.80
C LEU A 172 20.92 -7.72 20.22
N ARG A 173 22.19 -7.34 19.98
CA ARG A 173 23.19 -8.31 19.54
C ARG A 173 23.34 -9.46 20.53
N ARG A 174 23.54 -9.18 21.82
CA ARG A 174 23.59 -10.22 22.88
C ARG A 174 22.31 -11.03 22.97
N ALA A 175 21.15 -10.39 22.91
CA ALA A 175 19.87 -11.10 22.91
C ALA A 175 19.78 -12.10 21.74
N SER A 176 20.24 -11.70 20.55
CA SER A 176 20.20 -12.55 19.36
C SER A 176 21.26 -13.65 19.32
N THR A 177 22.43 -13.47 19.96
CA THR A 177 23.52 -14.45 19.96
C THR A 177 23.44 -15.39 21.15
N ASP A 178 23.23 -14.83 22.34
CA ASP A 178 23.36 -15.53 23.62
C ASP A 178 22.00 -16.09 24.08
N HIS A 179 20.91 -15.48 23.60
CA HIS A 179 19.53 -15.79 24.00
C HIS A 179 18.58 -15.96 22.81
N ALA A 180 19.08 -16.40 21.64
CA ALA A 180 18.32 -16.44 20.37
C ALA A 180 16.90 -17.03 20.49
N LYS A 181 16.76 -18.14 21.23
CA LYS A 181 15.46 -18.80 21.44
C LYS A 181 14.52 -17.94 22.30
N ALA A 182 15.03 -17.37 23.40
CA ALA A 182 14.25 -16.52 24.29
C ALA A 182 13.88 -15.19 23.59
N LEU A 183 14.76 -14.65 22.74
CA LEU A 183 14.45 -13.50 21.90
C LEU A 183 13.27 -13.79 20.98
N LEU A 184 13.29 -14.92 20.28
CA LEU A 184 12.17 -15.32 19.42
C LEU A 184 10.87 -15.50 20.22
N GLU A 185 10.93 -16.17 21.37
CA GLU A 185 9.76 -16.34 22.26
C GLU A 185 9.23 -14.99 22.76
N TYR A 186 10.10 -14.02 23.05
CA TYR A 186 9.72 -12.66 23.43
C TYR A 186 9.01 -11.92 22.28
N LEU A 187 9.60 -11.94 21.08
CA LEU A 187 9.01 -11.30 19.89
C LEU A 187 7.65 -11.90 19.53
N GLU A 188 7.48 -13.23 19.67
CA GLU A 188 6.20 -13.91 19.46
C GLU A 188 5.17 -13.59 20.55
N ALA A 189 5.62 -13.37 21.78
CA ALA A 189 4.74 -13.06 22.90
C ALA A 189 4.34 -11.58 22.94
N SER A 190 5.15 -10.69 22.40
CA SER A 190 4.95 -9.25 22.56
C SER A 190 3.91 -8.70 21.58
N PRO A 191 2.87 -7.99 22.03
CA PRO A 191 1.95 -7.29 21.12
C PRO A 191 2.65 -6.15 20.36
N ASP A 192 3.84 -5.75 20.79
CA ASP A 192 4.66 -4.72 20.16
C ASP A 192 5.31 -5.18 18.84
N TRP A 193 5.35 -6.49 18.60
CA TRP A 193 5.98 -7.10 17.43
C TRP A 193 4.99 -7.98 16.68
N HIS A 194 5.06 -7.99 15.36
CA HIS A 194 4.35 -8.93 14.50
C HIS A 194 5.35 -9.87 13.85
N VAL A 195 5.27 -11.15 14.21
CA VAL A 195 6.14 -12.20 13.66
C VAL A 195 5.44 -12.86 12.47
N PHE A 196 6.06 -12.80 11.30
CA PHE A 196 5.48 -13.30 10.04
C PHE A 196 6.55 -13.97 9.15
N ILE A 197 6.08 -14.77 8.18
CA ILE A 197 6.92 -15.36 7.14
C ILE A 197 6.64 -14.65 5.82
N GLU A 198 7.70 -14.26 5.13
CA GLU A 198 7.64 -13.74 3.76
C GLU A 198 8.72 -14.45 2.93
N GLN A 199 8.34 -15.00 1.78
CA GLN A 199 9.27 -15.75 0.90
C GLN A 199 10.06 -16.86 1.61
N GLY A 200 9.45 -17.50 2.62
CA GLY A 200 10.06 -18.57 3.40
C GLY A 200 11.04 -18.11 4.49
N ASN A 201 11.17 -16.80 4.74
CA ASN A 201 12.04 -16.25 5.78
C ASN A 201 11.22 -15.58 6.88
N LEU A 202 11.72 -15.66 8.11
CA LEU A 202 11.06 -15.16 9.31
C LEU A 202 11.46 -13.71 9.62
N PHE A 203 10.47 -12.88 9.91
CA PHE A 203 10.62 -11.46 10.24
C PHE A 203 9.79 -11.10 11.46
N ALA A 204 10.23 -10.05 12.17
CA ALA A 204 9.47 -9.40 13.23
C ALA A 204 9.36 -7.91 12.90
N ALA A 205 8.15 -7.43 12.57
CA ALA A 205 7.88 -6.01 12.35
C ALA A 205 7.51 -5.32 13.68
N ARG A 206 8.13 -4.16 13.95
CA ARG A 206 7.73 -3.31 15.08
C ARG A 206 6.40 -2.63 14.75
N ARG A 207 5.48 -2.65 15.70
CA ARG A 207 4.13 -2.08 15.59
C ARG A 207 4.00 -0.81 16.41
N TRP A 208 3.06 0.05 16.04
CA TRP A 208 2.62 1.14 16.91
C TRP A 208 1.32 0.78 17.60
N SER A 209 1.18 1.18 18.86
CA SER A 209 -0.01 0.93 19.66
C SER A 209 -0.89 2.17 19.70
N TYR A 210 -2.17 2.02 19.35
CA TYR A 210 -3.14 3.11 19.42
C TYR A 210 -4.25 2.69 20.38
N GLY A 211 -4.31 3.33 21.56
CA GLY A 211 -5.25 2.95 22.61
C GLY A 211 -4.98 1.55 23.16
N GLY A 212 -3.69 1.15 23.16
CA GLY A 212 -3.25 -0.16 23.63
C GLY A 212 -3.46 -1.31 22.63
N GLU A 213 -4.01 -1.03 21.44
CA GLU A 213 -4.10 -2.02 20.36
C GLU A 213 -3.00 -1.80 19.32
N PRO A 214 -2.16 -2.81 19.03
CA PRO A 214 -1.13 -2.68 18.02
C PRO A 214 -1.74 -2.56 16.62
N ARG A 215 -1.10 -1.80 15.73
CA ARG A 215 -1.45 -1.66 14.31
C ARG A 215 -0.51 -2.44 13.39
N ASP A 216 -1.10 -3.07 12.38
CA ASP A 216 -0.43 -3.92 11.40
C ASP A 216 -0.64 -3.31 10.00
N GLU A 217 -0.19 -2.07 9.80
CA GLU A 217 -0.30 -1.41 8.48
C GLU A 217 0.81 -1.90 7.55
N MET A 218 0.43 -2.43 6.38
CA MET A 218 1.31 -2.70 5.23
C MET A 218 2.70 -3.30 5.57
N HIS A 219 2.77 -4.41 6.30
CA HIS A 219 4.06 -5.04 6.68
C HIS A 219 4.91 -4.17 7.65
N GLY A 220 4.26 -3.45 8.56
CA GLY A 220 4.90 -2.67 9.61
C GLY A 220 5.31 -1.25 9.22
N TYR A 221 4.80 -0.74 8.09
CA TYR A 221 4.95 0.67 7.78
C TYR A 221 4.09 1.49 8.73
N ILE A 222 4.67 2.59 9.21
CA ILE A 222 4.02 3.59 10.03
C ILE A 222 4.19 4.92 9.29
N SER A 223 3.10 5.64 9.07
CA SER A 223 3.14 6.95 8.43
C SER A 223 2.24 7.96 9.11
N ASP A 224 2.68 9.22 9.03
CA ASP A 224 1.86 10.39 9.37
C ASP A 224 2.20 11.45 8.32
N PHE A 225 1.27 11.69 7.39
CA PHE A 225 1.44 12.64 6.29
C PHE A 225 0.72 13.96 6.53
N ASP A 226 0.22 14.20 7.74
CA ASP A 226 -0.41 15.45 8.12
C ASP A 226 0.64 16.57 8.30
N ASP A 227 0.17 17.83 8.25
CA ASP A 227 0.95 19.05 8.04
C ASP A 227 2.09 19.33 9.06
N GLY A 228 2.22 18.54 10.14
CA GLY A 228 3.22 18.74 11.20
C GLY A 228 4.46 17.84 11.13
N ALA A 229 4.32 16.56 10.77
CA ALA A 229 5.38 15.56 10.97
C ALA A 229 5.87 14.87 9.68
N ARG A 230 5.04 14.84 8.61
CA ARG A 230 5.29 14.22 7.30
C ARG A 230 6.44 13.21 7.28
N PHE A 231 6.14 11.97 7.64
CA PHE A 231 7.10 10.87 7.67
C PHE A 231 6.46 9.53 7.32
N GLN A 232 7.31 8.58 6.94
CA GLN A 232 7.01 7.16 6.92
C GLN A 232 8.23 6.40 7.45
N THR A 233 8.02 5.39 8.28
CA THR A 233 9.09 4.58 8.85
C THR A 233 8.68 3.12 8.92
N ARG A 234 9.68 2.24 9.01
CA ARG A 234 9.49 0.84 9.36
C ARG A 234 10.74 0.30 10.03
N CYS A 235 10.54 -0.53 11.03
CA CYS A 235 11.59 -1.30 11.68
C CYS A 235 11.27 -2.80 11.62
N LEU A 236 12.16 -3.59 11.02
CA LEU A 236 12.07 -5.05 10.99
C LEU A 236 13.29 -5.67 11.68
N ILE A 237 13.07 -6.72 12.46
CA ILE A 237 14.10 -7.69 12.83
C ILE A 237 14.02 -8.85 11.84
N CYS A 238 15.05 -8.99 11.01
CA CYS A 238 15.21 -10.07 10.05
C CYS A 238 15.85 -11.28 10.74
N LEU A 239 15.01 -12.18 11.26
CA LEU A 239 15.41 -13.28 12.13
C LEU A 239 16.28 -14.32 11.39
N ASP A 240 16.05 -14.50 10.09
CA ASP A 240 16.84 -15.41 9.24
C ASP A 240 17.98 -14.71 8.49
N ARG A 241 18.30 -13.46 8.85
CA ARG A 241 19.32 -12.64 8.17
C ARG A 241 19.13 -12.58 6.65
N LYS A 242 17.87 -12.42 6.25
CA LYS A 242 17.48 -12.12 4.87
C LYS A 242 16.85 -10.74 4.83
N GLN A 243 17.11 -10.02 3.75
CA GLN A 243 16.45 -8.76 3.48
C GLN A 243 14.98 -9.04 3.15
N TRP A 244 14.07 -8.26 3.74
CA TRP A 244 12.64 -8.38 3.43
C TRP A 244 12.32 -7.69 2.10
N SER A 245 12.85 -6.48 1.92
CA SER A 245 12.47 -5.62 0.81
C SER A 245 13.14 -6.03 -0.51
N ARG A 246 12.56 -5.67 -1.65
CA ARG A 246 13.23 -5.79 -2.97
C ARG A 246 14.15 -4.60 -3.30
N TYR A 247 14.19 -3.60 -2.43
CA TYR A 247 14.88 -2.33 -2.68
C TYR A 247 16.34 -2.42 -2.25
N THR A 248 17.21 -1.59 -2.81
CA THR A 248 18.60 -1.51 -2.36
C THR A 248 18.65 -1.01 -0.91
N VAL A 249 19.44 -1.67 -0.07
CA VAL A 249 19.69 -1.27 1.32
C VAL A 249 21.17 -1.06 1.56
N GLN A 250 21.52 -0.10 2.42
CA GLN A 250 22.87 0.10 2.91
C GLN A 250 23.13 -0.90 4.03
N HIS A 251 24.11 -1.79 3.87
CA HIS A 251 24.53 -2.68 4.94
C HIS A 251 25.53 -1.98 5.85
N VAL A 252 25.31 -2.05 7.16
CA VAL A 252 26.20 -1.50 8.18
C VAL A 252 26.38 -2.51 9.31
N GLU A 253 27.57 -2.56 9.91
CA GLU A 253 27.79 -3.33 11.14
C GLU A 253 27.29 -2.51 12.33
N GLU A 254 26.66 -3.15 13.33
CA GLU A 254 26.40 -2.44 14.58
C GLU A 254 27.74 -2.04 15.23
N GLY A 255 27.79 -0.84 15.80
CA GLY A 255 28.99 -0.31 16.43
C GLY A 255 28.80 1.07 17.03
N SER A 256 29.81 1.54 17.76
CA SER A 256 29.82 2.87 18.39
C SER A 256 30.25 4.01 17.46
N LYS A 257 30.66 3.68 16.23
CA LYS A 257 31.08 4.69 15.24
C LYS A 257 29.87 5.19 14.45
N PRO A 258 29.71 6.52 14.29
CA PRO A 258 28.69 7.06 13.41
C PRO A 258 28.88 6.58 11.96
N VAL A 259 27.76 6.34 11.28
CA VAL A 259 27.71 6.00 9.87
C VAL A 259 26.83 7.02 9.15
N LYS A 260 27.27 7.42 7.95
CA LYS A 260 26.51 8.29 7.06
C LYS A 260 25.48 7.45 6.30
N ALA A 261 24.19 7.73 6.48
CA ALA A 261 23.14 7.03 5.75
C ALA A 261 23.20 7.36 4.24
N GLU A 262 23.02 6.36 3.40
CA GLU A 262 22.78 6.55 1.97
C GLU A 262 21.38 7.14 1.76
N MET A 263 21.35 8.32 1.13
CA MET A 263 20.14 9.11 0.96
C MET A 263 19.61 9.00 -0.46
N ASN A 264 18.31 8.72 -0.58
CA ASN A 264 17.53 8.76 -1.82
C ASN A 264 16.34 9.71 -1.65
N MET A 265 15.50 9.81 -2.69
CA MET A 265 14.22 10.52 -2.62
C MET A 265 13.08 9.53 -2.85
N GLY A 266 12.19 9.42 -1.87
CA GLY A 266 10.97 8.60 -1.91
C GLY A 266 9.77 9.47 -1.52
N ASN A 267 8.67 9.41 -2.26
CA ASN A 267 7.47 10.24 -2.03
C ASN A 267 7.75 11.75 -1.87
N THR A 268 8.73 12.29 -2.60
CA THR A 268 9.23 13.69 -2.47
C THR A 268 9.90 14.04 -1.13
N LEU A 269 10.20 13.04 -0.29
CA LEU A 269 10.90 13.14 0.98
C LEU A 269 12.29 12.49 0.90
N PRO A 270 13.27 13.00 1.68
CA PRO A 270 14.52 12.30 1.94
C PRO A 270 14.30 10.90 2.54
N GLU A 271 14.73 9.88 1.79
CA GLU A 271 14.58 8.46 2.12
C GLU A 271 15.95 7.85 2.48
N SER A 272 15.97 6.94 3.45
CA SER A 272 17.09 6.02 3.69
C SER A 272 16.60 4.62 4.03
N ARG A 273 17.38 3.60 3.63
CA ARG A 273 17.17 2.19 3.97
C ARG A 273 18.47 1.61 4.49
N VAL A 274 18.50 1.24 5.77
CA VAL A 274 19.70 0.70 6.39
C VAL A 274 19.41 -0.68 6.97
N MET A 275 20.34 -1.61 6.72
CA MET A 275 20.35 -2.96 7.27
C MET A 275 21.52 -3.07 8.24
N ILE A 276 21.22 -3.11 9.53
CA ILE A 276 22.21 -3.14 10.62
C ILE A 276 22.46 -4.59 11.02
N GLU A 277 23.71 -5.05 10.95
CA GLU A 277 24.10 -6.39 11.41
C GLU A 277 24.28 -6.44 12.93
N CYS A 278 23.34 -7.11 13.61
CA CYS A 278 23.32 -7.27 15.06
C CYS A 278 23.66 -8.71 15.47
N GLY A 279 24.65 -9.35 14.85
CA GLY A 279 25.07 -10.71 15.18
C GLY A 279 24.13 -11.80 14.67
N GLY A 280 23.21 -12.27 15.52
CA GLY A 280 22.29 -13.35 15.19
C GLY A 280 21.16 -12.93 14.25
N VAL A 281 20.89 -11.62 14.15
CA VAL A 281 19.81 -11.03 13.34
C VAL A 281 20.34 -9.84 12.54
N TRP A 282 19.56 -9.40 11.55
CA TRP A 282 19.70 -8.06 10.98
C TRP A 282 18.52 -7.17 11.37
N VAL A 283 18.73 -5.86 11.43
CA VAL A 283 17.68 -4.87 11.65
C VAL A 283 17.55 -4.00 10.41
N GLU A 284 16.40 -4.09 9.74
CA GLU A 284 16.06 -3.20 8.61
C GLU A 284 15.31 -1.98 9.15
N ILE A 285 15.86 -0.78 8.92
CA ILE A 285 15.20 0.49 9.20
C ILE A 285 15.01 1.25 7.89
N PHE A 286 13.76 1.56 7.59
CA PHE A 286 13.37 2.48 6.53
C PHE A 286 12.90 3.78 7.17
N GLU A 287 13.37 4.92 6.64
CA GLU A 287 12.91 6.25 7.04
C GLU A 287 12.75 7.16 5.82
N GLU A 288 11.53 7.66 5.62
CA GLU A 288 11.21 8.87 4.88
C GLU A 288 10.79 9.95 5.88
N SER A 289 11.44 11.10 5.85
CA SER A 289 11.08 12.20 6.75
C SER A 289 11.33 13.55 6.10
N SER A 290 10.64 14.59 6.56
CA SER A 290 10.69 15.94 5.99
C SER A 290 12.07 16.62 5.92
N LYS A 291 13.08 16.05 6.60
CA LYS A 291 14.45 16.57 6.63
C LYS A 291 15.46 15.45 6.41
N PRO A 292 16.66 15.76 5.86
CA PRO A 292 17.70 14.75 5.66
C PRO A 292 18.16 14.10 6.97
N GLU A 293 18.03 14.78 8.11
CA GLU A 293 18.37 14.18 9.39
C GLU A 293 17.63 12.85 9.65
N ARG A 294 18.42 11.80 9.95
CA ARG A 294 17.93 10.44 10.24
C ARG A 294 17.42 10.28 11.66
N ARG A 295 16.56 11.19 12.08
CA ARG A 295 16.14 11.30 13.48
C ARG A 295 15.22 10.16 13.91
N VAL A 296 14.37 9.66 13.01
CA VAL A 296 13.49 8.53 13.31
C VAL A 296 14.35 7.26 13.45
N THR A 297 15.36 7.11 12.61
CA THR A 297 16.37 6.04 12.71
C THR A 297 17.13 6.12 14.03
N LYS A 298 17.63 7.31 14.44
CA LYS A 298 18.33 7.50 15.72
C LYS A 298 17.47 7.08 16.92
N VAL A 299 16.20 7.49 16.93
CA VAL A 299 15.24 7.13 17.98
C VAL A 299 14.95 5.65 17.97
N THR A 300 14.72 5.07 16.79
CA THR A 300 14.43 3.63 16.64
C THR A 300 15.59 2.79 17.17
N VAL A 301 16.83 3.12 16.80
CA VAL A 301 18.03 2.44 17.32
C VAL A 301 18.11 2.55 18.85
N SER A 302 17.84 3.74 19.40
CA SER A 302 17.90 3.98 20.84
C SER A 302 16.80 3.22 21.59
N ALA A 303 15.60 3.15 21.02
CA ALA A 303 14.46 2.42 21.58
C ALA A 303 14.70 0.91 21.57
N LEU A 304 15.26 0.37 20.48
CA LEU A 304 15.65 -1.05 20.41
C LEU A 304 16.72 -1.38 21.45
N GLU A 305 17.77 -0.56 21.59
CA GLU A 305 18.77 -0.79 22.63
C GLU A 305 18.15 -0.73 24.04
N LYS A 306 17.26 0.24 24.32
CA LYS A 306 16.54 0.33 25.59
C LYS A 306 15.73 -0.95 25.85
N GLU A 307 14.87 -1.35 24.91
CA GLU A 307 14.02 -2.54 25.02
C GLU A 307 14.85 -3.81 25.26
N PHE A 308 15.87 -4.04 24.43
CA PHE A 308 16.67 -5.25 24.52
C PHE A 308 17.68 -5.22 25.67
N SER A 309 18.03 -4.04 26.21
CA SER A 309 18.81 -3.94 27.45
C SER A 309 18.00 -4.38 28.67
N GLU A 310 16.69 -4.08 28.73
CA GLU A 310 15.80 -4.59 29.76
C GLU A 310 15.57 -6.09 29.59
N PHE A 311 15.32 -6.55 28.36
CA PHE A 311 15.22 -7.98 28.04
C PHE A 311 16.45 -8.76 28.50
N ALA A 312 17.66 -8.24 28.25
CA ALA A 312 18.90 -8.91 28.59
C ALA A 312 19.16 -9.02 30.10
N LYS A 313 18.49 -8.23 30.95
CA LYS A 313 18.61 -8.36 32.41
C LYS A 313 17.88 -9.60 32.92
N ASP A 314 16.71 -9.88 32.38
CA ASP A 314 15.88 -11.03 32.75
C ASP A 314 14.97 -11.43 31.56
N PRO A 315 15.45 -12.32 30.67
CA PRO A 315 14.68 -12.77 29.52
C PRO A 315 13.36 -13.45 29.91
N GLU A 316 13.34 -14.25 30.98
CA GLU A 316 12.16 -14.99 31.40
C GLU A 316 11.07 -14.05 31.93
N ALA A 317 11.43 -13.08 32.77
CA ALA A 317 10.49 -12.06 33.24
C ALA A 317 9.96 -11.19 32.10
N SER A 318 10.81 -10.88 31.12
CA SER A 318 10.43 -10.10 29.94
C SER A 318 9.42 -10.84 29.06
N ILE A 319 9.65 -12.14 28.82
CA ILE A 319 8.68 -13.01 28.11
C ILE A 319 7.37 -13.10 28.91
N SER A 320 7.44 -13.30 30.23
CA SER A 320 6.24 -13.39 31.07
C SER A 320 5.39 -12.11 31.01
N THR A 321 6.06 -10.95 31.05
CA THR A 321 5.43 -9.62 30.89
C THR A 321 4.77 -9.49 29.52
N ALA A 322 5.48 -9.84 28.44
CA ALA A 322 4.97 -9.81 27.08
C ALA A 322 3.74 -10.71 26.91
N ARG A 323 3.79 -11.95 27.44
CA ARG A 323 2.63 -12.88 27.48
C ARG A 323 1.45 -12.29 28.25
N GLY A 324 1.71 -11.58 29.36
CA GLY A 324 0.70 -10.85 30.11
C GLY A 324 -0.05 -9.84 29.25
N LYS A 325 0.69 -8.92 28.62
CA LYS A 325 0.14 -7.91 27.71
C LYS A 325 -0.65 -8.57 26.55
N ASN A 326 -0.17 -9.68 26.00
CA ASN A 326 -0.85 -10.37 24.92
C ASN A 326 -2.16 -11.05 25.36
N ARG A 327 -2.22 -11.61 26.58
CA ARG A 327 -3.49 -12.11 27.15
C ARG A 327 -4.50 -10.98 27.37
N ASP A 328 -4.04 -9.80 27.78
CA ASP A 328 -4.91 -8.63 27.93
C ASP A 328 -5.42 -8.16 26.56
N LEU A 329 -4.57 -8.17 25.53
CA LEU A 329 -4.98 -7.94 24.15
C LEU A 329 -6.03 -8.96 23.69
N ALA A 330 -5.84 -10.25 23.99
CA ALA A 330 -6.80 -11.30 23.66
C ALA A 330 -8.17 -11.04 24.29
N ARG A 331 -8.23 -10.55 25.54
CA ARG A 331 -9.50 -10.19 26.20
C ARG A 331 -10.20 -9.04 25.49
N ARG A 332 -9.45 -8.01 25.06
CA ARG A 332 -10.01 -6.91 24.26
C ARG A 332 -10.55 -7.40 22.93
N PHE A 333 -9.77 -8.20 22.21
CA PHE A 333 -10.16 -8.79 20.92
C PHE A 333 -11.33 -9.77 21.02
N ALA A 334 -11.52 -10.45 22.15
CA ALA A 334 -12.68 -11.31 22.34
C ALA A 334 -13.99 -10.51 22.44
N GLY A 335 -13.91 -9.27 22.91
CA GLY A 335 -15.08 -8.42 23.19
C GLY A 335 -15.95 -8.96 24.34
N SER A 336 -17.09 -8.31 24.56
CA SER A 336 -18.01 -8.64 25.66
C SER A 336 -18.72 -9.99 25.53
N ASP A 337 -18.85 -10.50 24.31
CA ASP A 337 -19.43 -11.81 23.99
C ASP A 337 -18.36 -12.92 23.90
N ASN A 338 -17.10 -12.61 24.21
CA ASN A 338 -15.99 -13.54 24.38
C ASN A 338 -15.70 -14.43 23.14
N GLN A 339 -15.83 -13.85 21.95
CA GLN A 339 -15.66 -14.57 20.68
C GLN A 339 -14.20 -14.99 20.45
N PRO A 340 -13.96 -16.16 19.84
CA PRO A 340 -12.61 -16.61 19.50
C PRO A 340 -11.96 -15.76 18.40
N PHE A 341 -12.76 -15.16 17.52
CA PHE A 341 -12.29 -14.22 16.53
C PHE A 341 -13.41 -13.28 16.09
N ARG A 342 -13.02 -12.12 15.56
CA ARG A 342 -13.92 -11.11 15.00
C ARG A 342 -13.32 -10.56 13.72
N LEU A 343 -14.19 -10.05 12.85
CA LEU A 343 -13.77 -9.24 11.71
C LEU A 343 -14.00 -7.79 12.03
N ARG A 344 -13.07 -6.94 11.61
CA ARG A 344 -13.15 -5.49 11.62
C ARG A 344 -13.11 -4.97 10.19
N ARG A 345 -13.79 -3.86 9.94
CA ARG A 345 -13.75 -3.18 8.65
C ARG A 345 -12.38 -2.53 8.48
N GLY A 346 -11.76 -2.72 7.32
CA GLY A 346 -10.56 -1.99 6.94
C GLY A 346 -10.89 -0.60 6.41
N MET A 347 -9.85 0.12 5.95
CA MET A 347 -9.95 1.49 5.42
C MET A 347 -10.96 1.63 4.28
N GLN A 348 -11.16 0.56 3.51
CA GLN A 348 -12.01 0.54 2.33
C GLN A 348 -12.92 -0.70 2.32
N ARG A 349 -14.06 -0.61 1.66
CA ARG A 349 -14.99 -1.75 1.52
C ARG A 349 -14.29 -2.91 0.79
N GLY A 350 -14.59 -4.14 1.20
CA GLY A 350 -13.87 -5.33 0.74
C GLY A 350 -12.52 -5.58 1.42
N THR A 351 -12.00 -4.63 2.21
CA THR A 351 -10.83 -4.85 3.07
C THR A 351 -11.29 -5.07 4.51
N TYR A 352 -10.64 -6.01 5.18
CA TYR A 352 -10.99 -6.44 6.53
C TYR A 352 -9.72 -6.72 7.35
N GLU A 353 -9.86 -6.63 8.66
CA GLU A 353 -8.89 -7.15 9.61
C GLU A 353 -9.57 -8.27 10.41
N VAL A 354 -8.89 -9.40 10.59
CA VAL A 354 -9.29 -10.41 11.58
C VAL A 354 -8.52 -10.17 12.86
N VAL A 355 -9.23 -10.20 13.98
CA VAL A 355 -8.63 -10.25 15.32
C VAL A 355 -8.94 -11.61 15.95
N TYR A 356 -7.90 -12.23 16.50
CA TYR A 356 -7.94 -13.56 17.12
C TYR A 356 -7.80 -13.43 18.63
N ALA A 357 -8.59 -14.19 19.37
CA ALA A 357 -8.51 -14.39 20.81
C ALA A 357 -8.55 -15.90 21.09
N LEU A 358 -7.47 -16.59 20.72
CA LEU A 358 -7.42 -18.05 20.63
C LEU A 358 -6.22 -18.63 21.37
N ASN A 359 -6.28 -19.92 21.68
CA ASN A 359 -5.11 -20.70 22.04
C ASN A 359 -5.12 -22.01 21.26
N PRO A 360 -4.15 -22.22 20.34
CA PRO A 360 -4.12 -23.41 19.51
C PRO A 360 -3.59 -24.64 20.27
N GLY A 361 -3.07 -24.48 21.49
CA GLY A 361 -2.59 -25.56 22.37
C GLY A 361 -1.19 -26.10 22.03
N GLU A 362 -0.63 -25.75 20.88
CA GLU A 362 0.74 -26.09 20.44
C GLU A 362 1.26 -25.02 19.47
N PRO A 363 2.57 -24.91 19.20
CA PRO A 363 3.10 -23.89 18.30
C PRO A 363 2.68 -24.14 16.84
N GLY A 364 2.36 -23.07 16.11
CA GLY A 364 1.89 -23.16 14.73
C GLY A 364 1.40 -21.82 14.18
N TRP A 365 0.75 -21.92 13.02
CA TRP A 365 0.22 -20.80 12.27
C TRP A 365 -1.30 -20.84 12.26
N VAL A 366 -1.94 -19.69 12.42
CA VAL A 366 -3.38 -19.53 12.18
C VAL A 366 -3.61 -18.78 10.88
N TYR A 367 -4.69 -19.11 10.18
CA TYR A 367 -5.07 -18.48 8.92
C TYR A 367 -6.58 -18.63 8.70
N LEU A 368 -7.13 -17.88 7.74
CA LEU A 368 -8.53 -17.90 7.38
C LEU A 368 -8.81 -18.69 6.10
N LYS A 369 -10.02 -19.24 6.06
CA LYS A 369 -10.73 -19.58 4.83
C LYS A 369 -12.09 -18.91 4.87
N ALA A 370 -12.60 -18.52 3.70
CA ALA A 370 -13.93 -17.92 3.60
C ALA A 370 -14.72 -18.60 2.48
N PHE A 371 -16.03 -18.71 2.71
CA PHE A 371 -16.97 -19.33 1.79
C PHE A 371 -18.25 -18.49 1.74
N GLU A 372 -18.75 -18.21 0.54
CA GLU A 372 -20.11 -17.69 0.38
C GLU A 372 -21.11 -18.71 0.92
N VAL A 373 -22.07 -18.26 1.74
CA VAL A 373 -22.89 -19.16 2.56
C VAL A 373 -23.87 -20.00 1.75
N THR A 374 -24.47 -19.48 0.68
CA THR A 374 -25.57 -20.13 -0.02
C THR A 374 -25.10 -21.26 -0.94
N LYS A 375 -23.98 -21.07 -1.65
CA LYS A 375 -23.40 -22.02 -2.60
C LYS A 375 -22.16 -22.71 -2.05
N GLY A 376 -21.58 -22.21 -0.96
CA GLY A 376 -20.32 -22.72 -0.42
C GLY A 376 -19.11 -22.35 -1.28
N THR A 377 -19.23 -21.33 -2.12
CA THR A 377 -18.17 -20.91 -3.03
C THR A 377 -16.98 -20.38 -2.23
N PRO A 378 -15.77 -20.94 -2.38
CA PRO A 378 -14.57 -20.41 -1.72
C PRO A 378 -14.26 -18.99 -2.18
N LEU A 379 -13.87 -18.12 -1.25
CA LEU A 379 -13.56 -16.71 -1.52
C LEU A 379 -12.07 -16.45 -1.40
N SER A 380 -11.50 -15.76 -2.39
CA SER A 380 -10.15 -15.20 -2.39
C SER A 380 -9.07 -16.22 -2.01
N VAL A 381 -9.24 -17.48 -2.45
CA VAL A 381 -8.51 -18.66 -1.93
C VAL A 381 -6.99 -18.48 -1.87
N ALA A 382 -6.39 -17.95 -2.95
CA ALA A 382 -4.95 -17.77 -3.01
C ALA A 382 -4.45 -16.67 -2.05
N ASN A 383 -5.17 -15.55 -1.98
CA ASN A 383 -4.72 -14.37 -1.24
C ASN A 383 -5.11 -14.41 0.24
N LEU A 384 -6.26 -15.02 0.57
CA LEU A 384 -6.79 -15.01 1.93
C LEU A 384 -5.95 -15.85 2.89
N GLU A 385 -5.58 -17.09 2.52
CA GLU A 385 -4.72 -17.94 3.38
C GLU A 385 -3.39 -17.23 3.64
N ASP A 386 -2.74 -16.72 2.60
CA ASP A 386 -1.44 -16.05 2.72
C ASP A 386 -1.51 -14.75 3.53
N ALA A 387 -2.45 -13.84 3.19
CA ALA A 387 -2.58 -12.54 3.87
C ALA A 387 -3.02 -12.67 5.34
N SER A 388 -3.84 -13.67 5.67
CA SER A 388 -4.31 -13.88 7.04
C SER A 388 -3.42 -14.79 7.89
N THR A 389 -2.37 -15.38 7.28
CA THR A 389 -1.46 -16.27 7.99
C THR A 389 -0.64 -15.47 9.00
N THR A 390 -0.80 -15.80 10.28
CA THR A 390 -0.03 -15.18 11.36
C THR A 390 0.38 -16.21 12.41
N ARG A 391 1.49 -15.96 13.10
CA ARG A 391 1.93 -16.81 14.20
C ARG A 391 1.17 -16.44 15.46
N LEU A 392 0.55 -17.43 16.09
CA LEU A 392 -0.19 -17.24 17.33
C LEU A 392 0.59 -17.84 18.50
N LEU A 393 0.68 -17.09 19.60
CA LEU A 393 1.20 -17.62 20.84
C LEU A 393 0.31 -18.77 21.34
N TRP A 394 0.88 -19.65 22.15
CA TRP A 394 0.18 -20.85 22.63
C TRP A 394 0.48 -21.14 24.10
N SER A 395 -0.34 -22.02 24.66
CA SER A 395 -0.18 -22.56 26.02
C SER A 395 -0.80 -23.93 26.12
N SER A 396 -0.21 -24.80 26.95
CA SER A 396 -0.85 -26.07 27.31
C SER A 396 -2.08 -25.88 28.19
N ASN A 397 -2.26 -24.70 28.79
CA ASN A 397 -3.47 -24.37 29.54
C ASN A 397 -4.59 -23.89 28.58
N PRO A 398 -5.67 -24.65 28.37
CA PRO A 398 -6.73 -24.29 27.43
C PRO A 398 -7.55 -23.06 27.85
N ALA A 399 -7.42 -22.60 29.11
CA ALA A 399 -8.08 -21.39 29.58
C ALA A 399 -7.35 -20.10 29.17
N GLU A 400 -6.07 -20.19 28.80
CA GLU A 400 -5.34 -19.05 28.25
C GLU A 400 -5.78 -18.78 26.81
N ARG A 401 -5.79 -17.51 26.42
CA ARG A 401 -6.03 -17.05 25.05
C ARG A 401 -5.03 -15.95 24.72
N PHE A 402 -4.67 -15.85 23.45
CA PHE A 402 -3.67 -14.93 22.95
C PHE A 402 -4.23 -14.09 21.81
N GLY A 403 -3.81 -12.83 21.78
CA GLY A 403 -4.21 -11.83 20.81
C GLY A 403 -3.28 -11.87 19.60
N ALA A 404 -3.85 -11.95 18.41
CA ALA A 404 -3.17 -11.69 17.16
C ALA A 404 -4.15 -11.06 16.17
N LYS A 405 -3.64 -10.48 15.09
CA LYS A 405 -4.47 -9.95 14.03
C LYS A 405 -3.79 -10.08 12.67
N ALA A 406 -4.56 -9.90 11.60
CA ALA A 406 -4.06 -9.87 10.23
C ALA A 406 -5.05 -9.13 9.31
N GLY A 407 -4.55 -8.37 8.35
CA GLY A 407 -5.35 -7.70 7.32
C GLY A 407 -5.51 -8.57 6.07
N PHE A 408 -6.65 -8.46 5.38
CA PHE A 408 -6.91 -9.16 4.12
C PHE A 408 -7.96 -8.44 3.27
N THR A 409 -8.07 -8.85 2.00
CA THR A 409 -9.04 -8.35 1.03
C THR A 409 -9.88 -9.51 0.50
N ILE A 410 -11.19 -9.29 0.38
CA ILE A 410 -12.09 -10.19 -0.34
C ILE A 410 -12.34 -9.60 -1.72
N TYR A 411 -11.98 -10.35 -2.76
CA TYR A 411 -12.11 -9.89 -4.14
C TYR A 411 -13.46 -10.21 -4.75
N GLU A 412 -14.22 -11.16 -4.25
CA GLU A 412 -15.51 -11.52 -4.84
C GLU A 412 -16.63 -10.56 -4.42
N GLY A 413 -17.33 -9.99 -5.40
CA GLY A 413 -18.40 -8.99 -5.24
C GLY A 413 -17.90 -7.56 -5.45
N ASP A 414 -18.77 -6.59 -5.17
CA ASP A 414 -18.45 -5.16 -5.31
C ASP A 414 -19.04 -4.35 -4.15
N TRP A 415 -18.65 -3.08 -4.07
CA TRP A 415 -19.11 -2.14 -3.07
C TRP A 415 -20.63 -1.93 -3.15
N GLY A 416 -21.27 -2.01 -1.99
CA GLY A 416 -22.72 -1.84 -1.86
C GLY A 416 -23.54 -3.08 -2.21
N GLN A 417 -22.90 -4.22 -2.49
CA GLN A 417 -23.55 -5.50 -2.72
C GLN A 417 -23.21 -6.50 -1.59
N PRO A 418 -23.77 -6.35 -0.38
CA PRO A 418 -23.41 -7.21 0.73
C PRO A 418 -24.02 -8.61 0.60
N TYR A 419 -23.23 -9.61 0.94
CA TYR A 419 -23.64 -11.01 1.00
C TYR A 419 -23.13 -11.70 2.27
N ALA A 420 -23.62 -12.90 2.55
CA ALA A 420 -23.23 -13.67 3.73
C ALA A 420 -22.04 -14.58 3.40
N ALA A 421 -21.00 -14.53 4.22
CA ALA A 421 -19.83 -15.39 4.12
C ALA A 421 -19.51 -16.08 5.44
N ARG A 422 -19.22 -17.39 5.39
CA ARG A 422 -18.68 -18.17 6.52
C ARG A 422 -17.17 -18.03 6.52
N PHE A 423 -16.63 -17.51 7.60
CA PHE A 423 -15.20 -17.51 7.87
C PHE A 423 -14.84 -18.65 8.80
N GLU A 424 -13.77 -19.35 8.47
CA GLU A 424 -13.21 -20.46 9.25
C GLU A 424 -11.78 -20.11 9.64
N VAL A 425 -11.47 -20.20 10.94
CA VAL A 425 -10.10 -20.09 11.44
C VAL A 425 -9.48 -21.47 11.44
N TRP A 426 -8.39 -21.63 10.71
CA TRP A 426 -7.64 -22.87 10.61
C TRP A 426 -6.27 -22.76 11.26
N PHE A 427 -5.75 -23.89 11.73
CA PHE A 427 -4.46 -24.01 12.37
C PHE A 427 -3.58 -25.01 11.67
N ARG A 428 -2.31 -24.64 11.46
CA ARG A 428 -1.24 -25.49 10.92
C ARG A 428 -0.16 -25.68 12.01
N PRO A 429 -0.13 -26.85 12.68
CA PRO A 429 0.88 -27.15 13.71
C PRO A 429 2.30 -27.17 13.13
N LEU A 430 3.29 -26.66 13.88
CA LEU A 430 4.71 -26.84 13.52
C LEU A 430 5.18 -28.29 13.70
N SER A 431 4.45 -29.09 14.47
CA SER A 431 4.73 -30.52 14.68
C SER A 431 4.52 -31.38 13.44
N GLY A 432 4.00 -30.84 12.34
CA GLY A 432 3.70 -31.57 11.11
C GLY A 432 2.39 -32.37 11.14
N LYS A 433 1.64 -32.30 12.25
CA LYS A 433 0.28 -32.86 12.33
C LYS A 433 -0.66 -32.18 11.34
N SER A 434 -1.77 -32.86 11.01
CA SER A 434 -2.79 -32.35 10.09
C SER A 434 -3.33 -30.98 10.48
N LYS A 435 -3.58 -30.12 9.47
CA LYS A 435 -4.27 -28.85 9.68
C LYS A 435 -5.67 -29.10 10.28
N ARG A 436 -6.14 -28.23 11.18
CA ARG A 436 -7.45 -28.35 11.85
C ARG A 436 -8.17 -27.02 11.96
N LYS A 437 -9.51 -27.05 11.93
CA LYS A 437 -10.35 -25.87 12.18
C LYS A 437 -10.41 -25.59 13.69
N LEU A 438 -10.26 -24.32 14.08
CA LEU A 438 -10.33 -23.86 15.46
C LEU A 438 -11.66 -23.17 15.78
N ALA A 439 -12.20 -22.40 14.84
CA ALA A 439 -13.44 -21.65 15.00
C ALA A 439 -14.08 -21.37 13.64
N GLU A 440 -15.36 -21.03 13.64
CA GLU A 440 -16.06 -20.51 12.46
C GLU A 440 -17.15 -19.53 12.88
N ARG A 441 -17.49 -18.60 11.98
CA ARG A 441 -18.58 -17.64 12.17
C ARG A 441 -19.02 -17.07 10.82
N ASN A 442 -20.29 -16.71 10.69
CA ASN A 442 -20.80 -16.06 9.49
C ASN A 442 -20.77 -14.54 9.67
N PHE A 443 -20.38 -13.83 8.61
CA PHE A 443 -20.35 -12.39 8.54
C PHE A 443 -21.08 -11.88 7.31
N LYS A 444 -21.66 -10.69 7.42
CA LYS A 444 -22.11 -9.92 6.27
C LYS A 444 -20.92 -9.11 5.75
N ILE A 445 -20.52 -9.37 4.51
CA ILE A 445 -19.35 -8.74 3.89
C ILE A 445 -19.70 -8.20 2.50
N GLU A 446 -18.80 -7.39 1.94
CA GLU A 446 -18.81 -6.88 0.57
C GLU A 446 -17.47 -7.25 -0.08
N GLY A 447 -17.45 -7.30 -1.42
CA GLY A 447 -16.21 -7.48 -2.18
C GLY A 447 -15.42 -6.17 -2.34
N TRP A 448 -14.19 -6.30 -2.81
CA TRP A 448 -13.33 -5.19 -3.21
C TRP A 448 -13.78 -4.63 -4.56
N GLN A 449 -13.64 -3.31 -4.76
CA GLN A 449 -14.00 -2.66 -6.02
C GLN A 449 -13.09 -3.16 -7.15
N HIS A 450 -13.69 -3.71 -8.20
CA HIS A 450 -12.98 -4.04 -9.44
C HIS A 450 -12.91 -2.89 -10.40
#